data_AF-A0ABD8B6U9-F1
#
_entry.id   AF-A0ABD8B6U9-F1
#
_cell.length_a   1.000
_cell.length_b   1.000
_cell.length_c   1.000
_cell.angle_alpha   90.00
_cell.angle_beta   90.00
_cell.angle_gamma   90.00
#
_symmetry.space_group_name_H-M   'P 1'
#
loop_
_entity.id
_entity.type
_entity.pdbx_description
1 polymer ?
#
loop_
_entity_poly.entity_id
_entity_poly.type
_entity_poly.pdbx_seq_one_letter_code
_entity_poly.pdbx_strand_id
1 'polypeptide(L)'
;MKKWFKRAAFAAVCALHLGSAAAADVVIDAGHGGKDHGALGTLGKHQYMEKDFALDMSLQLRKHLRQQGFSVAMTRTDDTFRPLGQRLAYGRKHCRKLFASVHVNAAKNNPRANGVHTYVLQGNDATAVGKKSLQIARNVQKAFNPKRPEVRRARFVTLQNTTCPSVQLEMYFMSNKADLKKLADKRQRRAIAGKLAKVIGTSLKQRDAKAKAKPAPSAVKPQTSKPAAKPSRPRVPAKAAAKDKPAPLKKAAPKTAAKPKAKR
;
A
#
# COMPACT_ATOMS: atom_id res chain seq x y z
N MET A 1 -24.35 -55.26 -36.68
CA MET A 1 -23.84 -53.89 -36.40
C MET A 1 -24.84 -53.13 -35.56
N LYS A 2 -24.47 -52.68 -34.34
CA LYS A 2 -24.98 -51.47 -33.63
C LYS A 2 -24.36 -51.42 -32.22
N LYS A 3 -23.31 -50.60 -32.06
CA LYS A 3 -22.62 -50.34 -30.79
C LYS A 3 -23.48 -49.39 -29.94
N TRP A 4 -23.82 -49.78 -28.72
CA TRP A 4 -24.44 -48.88 -27.73
C TRP A 4 -23.35 -48.16 -26.93
N PHE A 5 -23.19 -46.86 -27.15
CA PHE A 5 -22.35 -46.00 -26.31
C PHE A 5 -23.12 -45.58 -25.06
N LYS A 6 -22.65 -46.01 -23.88
CA LYS A 6 -23.08 -45.42 -22.60
C LYS A 6 -22.42 -44.03 -22.48
N ARG A 7 -23.23 -42.97 -22.50
CA ARG A 7 -22.79 -41.61 -22.15
C ARG A 7 -22.82 -41.48 -20.62
N ALA A 8 -21.65 -41.39 -19.99
CA ALA A 8 -21.53 -40.96 -18.61
C ALA A 8 -21.66 -39.44 -18.55
N ALA A 9 -22.71 -38.93 -17.92
CA ALA A 9 -22.86 -37.52 -17.61
C ALA A 9 -21.98 -37.19 -16.39
N PHE A 10 -20.86 -36.50 -16.61
CA PHE A 10 -20.09 -35.88 -15.54
C PHE A 10 -20.81 -34.60 -15.11
N ALA A 11 -21.57 -34.67 -14.02
CA ALA A 11 -22.08 -33.47 -13.36
C ALA A 11 -20.91 -32.81 -12.63
N ALA A 12 -20.37 -31.74 -13.21
CA ALA A 12 -19.42 -30.88 -12.53
C ALA A 12 -20.16 -30.09 -11.43
N VAL A 13 -19.99 -30.51 -10.18
CA VAL A 13 -20.40 -29.71 -9.02
C VAL A 13 -19.45 -28.52 -8.92
N CYS A 14 -19.82 -27.39 -9.53
CA CYS A 14 -19.22 -26.10 -9.22
C CYS A 14 -19.69 -25.66 -7.83
N ALA A 15 -18.99 -26.11 -6.80
CA ALA A 15 -19.13 -25.54 -5.46
C ALA A 15 -18.60 -24.09 -5.49
N LEU A 16 -19.54 -23.14 -5.64
CA LEU A 16 -19.33 -21.72 -5.38
C LEU A 16 -18.89 -21.56 -3.92
N HIS A 17 -17.57 -21.52 -3.71
CA HIS A 17 -17.00 -21.10 -2.44
C HIS A 17 -17.20 -19.59 -2.28
N LEU A 18 -18.35 -19.17 -1.74
CA LEU A 18 -18.50 -17.87 -1.09
C LEU A 18 -17.78 -17.91 0.27
N GLY A 19 -16.48 -18.21 0.25
CA GLY A 19 -15.61 -17.98 1.39
C GLY A 19 -15.30 -16.48 1.44
N SER A 20 -15.61 -15.82 2.56
CA SER A 20 -15.00 -14.53 2.87
C SER A 20 -13.49 -14.68 2.68
N ALA A 21 -12.91 -14.04 1.65
CA ALA A 21 -11.52 -14.29 1.27
C ALA A 21 -10.62 -14.02 2.50
N ALA A 22 -10.05 -15.09 3.04
CA ALA A 22 -9.17 -15.05 4.21
C ALA A 22 -8.04 -14.04 3.97
N ALA A 23 -7.57 -13.41 5.05
CA ALA A 23 -6.52 -12.40 4.95
C ALA A 23 -5.25 -12.99 4.28
N ALA A 24 -4.69 -12.25 3.33
CA ALA A 24 -3.53 -12.61 2.54
C ALA A 24 -2.24 -12.10 3.18
N ASP A 25 -1.13 -12.82 2.97
CA ASP A 25 0.19 -12.36 3.35
C ASP A 25 0.49 -11.02 2.65
N VAL A 26 0.30 -10.97 1.34
CA VAL A 26 0.51 -9.75 0.55
C VAL A 26 -0.78 -9.32 -0.14
N VAL A 27 -1.15 -8.05 0.01
CA VAL A 27 -2.16 -7.40 -0.81
C VAL A 27 -1.44 -6.53 -1.83
N ILE A 28 -1.68 -6.77 -3.12
CA ILE A 28 -1.14 -5.95 -4.21
C ILE A 28 -2.26 -5.04 -4.73
N ASP A 29 -2.05 -3.75 -4.68
CA ASP A 29 -2.90 -2.78 -5.34
C ASP A 29 -2.33 -2.42 -6.71
N ALA A 30 -3.04 -2.77 -7.78
CA ALA A 30 -2.68 -2.36 -9.13
C ALA A 30 -3.25 -0.96 -9.38
N GLY A 31 -2.38 0.06 -9.43
CA GLY A 31 -2.75 1.47 -9.58
C GLY A 31 -3.69 1.73 -10.76
N HIS A 32 -4.55 2.73 -10.66
CA HIS A 32 -5.48 3.15 -11.73
C HIS A 32 -6.44 2.03 -12.19
N GLY A 33 -6.97 2.10 -13.41
CA GLY A 33 -7.86 1.10 -14.01
C GLY A 33 -9.17 1.69 -14.52
N GLY A 34 -9.77 1.05 -15.52
CA GLY A 34 -10.99 1.49 -16.19
C GLY A 34 -10.84 2.92 -16.70
N LYS A 35 -11.72 3.81 -16.23
CA LYS A 35 -11.75 5.24 -16.60
C LYS A 35 -10.55 6.07 -16.13
N ASP A 36 -9.76 5.54 -15.20
CA ASP A 36 -8.53 6.19 -14.74
C ASP A 36 -7.35 5.55 -15.47
N HIS A 37 -6.78 6.25 -16.45
CA HIS A 37 -5.66 5.78 -17.25
C HIS A 37 -4.32 5.88 -16.52
N GLY A 38 -4.25 6.67 -15.45
CA GLY A 38 -3.00 7.14 -14.86
C GLY A 38 -2.21 8.01 -15.84
N ALA A 39 -0.89 8.04 -15.68
CA ALA A 39 -0.01 8.77 -16.58
C ALA A 39 -0.01 8.19 -18.00
N LEU A 40 0.14 9.07 -18.98
CA LEU A 40 0.31 8.71 -20.39
C LEU A 40 1.78 8.84 -20.78
N GLY A 41 2.25 7.95 -21.66
CA GLY A 41 3.58 8.01 -22.26
C GLY A 41 3.53 7.62 -23.73
N THR A 42 4.35 8.25 -24.57
CA THR A 42 4.36 8.00 -26.02
C THR A 42 5.70 7.46 -26.47
N LEU A 43 5.70 6.36 -27.23
CA LEU A 43 6.88 5.79 -27.88
C LEU A 43 6.59 5.58 -29.37
N GLY A 44 7.27 6.36 -30.22
CA GLY A 44 6.94 6.40 -31.65
C GLY A 44 5.52 6.90 -31.85
N LYS A 45 4.71 6.16 -32.63
CA LYS A 45 3.28 6.47 -32.87
C LYS A 45 2.34 5.86 -31.83
N HIS A 46 2.87 5.10 -30.87
CA HIS A 46 2.05 4.39 -29.88
C HIS A 46 1.98 5.14 -28.55
N GLN A 47 0.76 5.29 -28.02
CA GLN A 47 0.52 5.81 -26.68
C GLN A 47 0.30 4.64 -25.71
N TYR A 48 0.89 4.75 -24.53
CA TYR A 48 0.80 3.80 -23.44
C TYR A 48 0.15 4.45 -22.22
N MET A 49 -0.60 3.66 -21.47
CA MET A 49 -1.27 4.09 -20.24
C MET A 49 -0.63 3.38 -19.04
N GLU A 50 -0.44 4.13 -17.95
CA GLU A 50 0.10 3.59 -16.71
C GLU A 50 -0.71 2.40 -16.18
N LYS A 51 -2.05 2.47 -16.27
CA LYS A 51 -2.94 1.41 -15.77
C LYS A 51 -2.62 0.01 -16.32
N ASP A 52 -2.12 -0.08 -17.56
CA ASP A 52 -1.82 -1.33 -18.24
C ASP A 52 -0.52 -1.92 -17.71
N PHE A 53 0.52 -1.10 -17.57
CA PHE A 53 1.79 -1.52 -16.99
C PHE A 53 1.66 -1.85 -15.51
N ALA A 54 0.91 -1.06 -14.75
CA ALA A 54 0.63 -1.32 -13.35
C ALA A 54 -0.09 -2.66 -13.17
N LEU A 55 -1.10 -2.97 -14.00
CA LEU A 55 -1.81 -4.25 -13.95
C LEU A 55 -0.89 -5.43 -14.31
N ASP A 56 -0.19 -5.35 -15.44
CA ASP A 56 0.70 -6.40 -15.93
C ASP A 56 1.78 -6.74 -14.90
N MET A 57 2.50 -5.74 -14.40
CA MET A 57 3.53 -5.95 -13.37
C MET A 57 2.94 -6.50 -12.08
N SER A 58 1.75 -6.07 -11.68
CA SER A 58 1.07 -6.58 -10.47
C SER A 58 0.67 -8.04 -10.61
N LEU A 59 0.19 -8.46 -11.78
CA LEU A 59 -0.14 -9.86 -12.07
C LEU A 59 1.12 -10.74 -12.05
N GLN A 60 2.23 -10.28 -12.62
CA GLN A 60 3.51 -10.99 -12.56
C GLN A 60 4.06 -11.05 -11.13
N LEU A 61 3.98 -9.94 -10.37
CA LEU A 61 4.39 -9.89 -8.97
C LEU A 61 3.60 -10.88 -8.13
N ARG A 62 2.26 -10.94 -8.32
CA ARG A 62 1.40 -11.96 -7.69
C ARG A 62 1.90 -13.36 -8.01
N LYS A 63 2.13 -13.67 -9.29
CA LYS A 63 2.59 -15.00 -9.74
C LYS A 63 3.89 -15.39 -9.03
N HIS A 64 4.87 -14.51 -9.02
CA HIS A 64 6.18 -14.78 -8.42
C HIS A 64 6.13 -14.88 -6.89
N LEU A 65 5.31 -14.08 -6.20
CA LEU A 65 5.15 -14.19 -4.75
C LEU A 65 4.41 -15.48 -4.36
N ARG A 66 3.40 -15.91 -5.13
CA ARG A 66 2.74 -17.21 -4.93
C ARG A 66 3.71 -18.38 -5.09
N GLN A 67 4.59 -18.32 -6.10
CA GLN A 67 5.67 -19.30 -6.29
C GLN A 67 6.64 -19.38 -5.10
N GLN A 68 6.74 -18.33 -4.29
CA GLN A 68 7.57 -18.30 -3.08
C GLN A 68 6.83 -18.75 -1.81
N GLY A 69 5.56 -19.17 -1.93
CA GLY A 69 4.72 -19.66 -0.83
C GLY A 69 3.86 -18.60 -0.14
N PHE A 70 3.79 -17.37 -0.66
CA PHE A 70 2.94 -16.33 -0.07
C PHE A 70 1.50 -16.42 -0.60
N SER A 71 0.51 -16.27 0.28
CA SER A 71 -0.85 -15.98 -0.16
C SER A 71 -0.95 -14.53 -0.63
N VAL A 72 -1.58 -14.31 -1.79
CA VAL A 72 -1.62 -12.99 -2.43
C VAL A 72 -3.04 -12.67 -2.90
N ALA A 73 -3.55 -11.53 -2.42
CA ALA A 73 -4.77 -10.90 -2.88
C ALA A 73 -4.46 -9.65 -3.72
N MET A 74 -5.35 -9.28 -4.63
CA MET A 74 -5.21 -8.08 -5.46
C MET A 74 -6.42 -7.18 -5.32
N THR A 75 -6.23 -5.85 -5.43
CA THR A 75 -7.37 -4.92 -5.52
C THR A 75 -8.12 -5.05 -6.84
N ARG A 76 -7.42 -5.31 -7.95
CA ARG A 76 -8.04 -5.65 -9.24
C ARG A 76 -7.17 -6.64 -10.00
N THR A 77 -7.78 -7.41 -10.88
CA THR A 77 -7.09 -8.41 -11.74
C THR A 77 -7.35 -8.19 -13.23
N ASP A 78 -8.14 -7.19 -13.55
CA ASP A 78 -8.57 -6.74 -14.87
C ASP A 78 -8.55 -5.20 -14.93
N ASP A 79 -9.04 -4.63 -16.03
CA ASP A 79 -9.11 -3.19 -16.23
C ASP A 79 -10.32 -2.53 -15.53
N THR A 80 -10.52 -2.84 -14.26
CA THR A 80 -11.59 -2.24 -13.44
C THR A 80 -11.09 -1.01 -12.67
N PHE A 81 -11.85 0.08 -12.75
CA PHE A 81 -11.63 1.25 -11.87
C PHE A 81 -12.05 0.95 -10.44
N ARG A 82 -11.15 1.17 -9.47
CA ARG A 82 -11.47 1.16 -8.04
C ARG A 82 -11.16 2.52 -7.39
N PRO A 83 -12.10 3.16 -6.69
CA PRO A 83 -11.82 4.38 -5.91
C PRO A 83 -10.76 4.15 -4.82
N LEU A 84 -9.96 5.18 -4.52
CA LEU A 84 -8.88 5.10 -3.53
C LEU A 84 -9.35 4.59 -2.15
N GLY A 85 -10.51 5.05 -1.68
CA GLY A 85 -11.09 4.60 -0.41
C GLY A 85 -11.41 3.10 -0.39
N GLN A 86 -11.86 2.53 -1.52
CA GLN A 86 -12.13 1.09 -1.61
C GLN A 86 -10.84 0.27 -1.64
N ARG A 87 -9.80 0.75 -2.32
CA ARG A 87 -8.46 0.11 -2.32
C ARG A 87 -7.91 0.07 -0.91
N LEU A 88 -8.03 1.18 -0.19
CA LEU A 88 -7.59 1.30 1.20
C LEU A 88 -8.37 0.36 2.13
N ALA A 89 -9.70 0.36 2.03
CA ALA A 89 -10.56 -0.54 2.81
C ALA A 89 -10.23 -2.02 2.54
N TYR A 90 -9.99 -2.37 1.27
CA TYR A 90 -9.57 -3.71 0.88
C TYR A 90 -8.21 -4.08 1.50
N GLY A 91 -7.23 -3.18 1.46
CA GLY A 91 -5.94 -3.36 2.10
C GLY A 91 -6.06 -3.62 3.61
N ARG A 92 -6.85 -2.80 4.32
CA ARG A 92 -7.09 -2.97 5.77
C ARG A 92 -7.72 -4.31 6.12
N LYS A 93 -8.68 -4.77 5.32
CA LYS A 93 -9.42 -6.01 5.57
C LYS A 93 -8.59 -7.25 5.29
N HIS A 94 -7.76 -7.23 4.24
CA HIS A 94 -7.13 -8.44 3.73
C HIS A 94 -5.62 -8.52 3.97
N CYS A 95 -4.94 -7.48 4.46
CA CYS A 95 -3.49 -7.50 4.58
C CYS A 95 -2.97 -8.03 5.92
N ARG A 96 -2.13 -9.08 5.87
CA ARG A 96 -1.40 -9.59 7.04
C ARG A 96 0.03 -9.09 7.13
N LYS A 97 0.78 -9.12 6.02
CA LYS A 97 2.25 -8.90 6.04
C LYS A 97 2.70 -7.67 5.25
N LEU A 98 2.09 -7.36 4.12
CA LEU A 98 2.45 -6.21 3.29
C LEU A 98 1.30 -5.77 2.36
N PHE A 99 1.04 -4.48 2.33
CA PHE A 99 0.27 -3.84 1.27
C PHE A 99 1.24 -3.16 0.28
N ALA A 100 1.17 -3.51 -1.00
CA ALA A 100 2.05 -2.98 -2.04
C ALA A 100 1.22 -2.34 -3.17
N SER A 101 1.25 -1.01 -3.27
CA SER A 101 0.63 -0.27 -4.37
C SER A 101 1.62 -0.14 -5.52
N VAL A 102 1.31 -0.69 -6.69
CA VAL A 102 2.19 -0.69 -7.87
C VAL A 102 1.69 0.34 -8.87
N HIS A 103 2.58 1.26 -9.25
CA HIS A 103 2.35 2.39 -10.15
C HIS A 103 3.53 2.55 -11.12
N VAL A 104 3.39 3.46 -12.07
CA VAL A 104 4.49 3.94 -12.93
C VAL A 104 4.55 5.45 -12.83
N ASN A 105 5.73 5.98 -12.56
CA ASN A 105 5.91 7.40 -12.30
C ASN A 105 5.70 8.24 -13.58
N ALA A 106 5.49 9.53 -13.39
CA ALA A 106 5.64 10.53 -14.44
C ALA A 106 6.09 11.85 -13.83
N ALA A 107 7.04 12.51 -14.48
CA ALA A 107 7.54 13.81 -14.05
C ALA A 107 7.17 14.89 -15.05
N LYS A 108 6.31 15.82 -14.61
CA LYS A 108 6.01 17.03 -15.36
C LYS A 108 7.28 17.88 -15.46
N ASN A 109 7.61 18.36 -16.66
CA ASN A 109 8.76 19.22 -16.95
C ASN A 109 10.15 18.62 -16.64
N ASN A 110 10.24 17.31 -16.40
CA ASN A 110 11.53 16.63 -16.21
C ASN A 110 11.54 15.25 -16.91
N PRO A 111 11.70 15.22 -18.24
CA PRO A 111 11.76 13.95 -18.99
C PRO A 111 13.00 13.11 -18.66
N ARG A 112 13.98 13.67 -17.93
CA ARG A 112 15.19 12.95 -17.49
C ARG A 112 14.98 12.16 -16.20
N ALA A 113 13.91 12.45 -15.43
CA ALA A 113 13.55 11.65 -14.25
C ALA A 113 13.29 10.20 -14.67
N ASN A 114 13.94 9.25 -14.00
CA ASN A 114 13.93 7.85 -14.40
C ASN A 114 14.12 6.93 -13.18
N GLY A 115 13.97 5.63 -13.41
CA GLY A 115 14.25 4.59 -12.43
C GLY A 115 13.12 4.35 -11.45
N VAL A 116 13.39 3.52 -10.45
CA VAL A 116 12.38 3.08 -9.49
C VAL A 116 12.34 4.02 -8.29
N HIS A 117 11.15 4.44 -7.88
CA HIS A 117 10.96 5.14 -6.60
C HIS A 117 10.06 4.32 -5.67
N THR A 118 10.37 4.32 -4.38
CA THR A 118 9.53 3.68 -3.36
C THR A 118 9.18 4.68 -2.28
N TYR A 119 7.89 4.72 -1.95
CA TYR A 119 7.33 5.63 -0.97
C TYR A 119 6.78 4.87 0.23
N VAL A 120 6.93 5.50 1.39
CA VAL A 120 6.23 5.14 2.63
C VAL A 120 5.35 6.31 3.07
N LEU A 121 4.41 6.04 3.99
CA LEU A 121 3.54 7.07 4.55
C LEU A 121 4.38 8.11 5.32
N GLN A 122 4.27 9.36 4.92
CA GLN A 122 4.91 10.47 5.63
C GLN A 122 4.42 10.56 7.08
N GLY A 123 5.36 10.74 8.02
CA GLY A 123 5.07 10.85 9.45
C GLY A 123 4.86 9.52 10.17
N ASN A 124 4.96 8.38 9.49
CA ASN A 124 4.71 7.07 10.10
C ASN A 124 6.00 6.33 10.53
N ASP A 125 7.19 6.81 10.16
CA ASP A 125 8.47 6.11 10.33
C ASP A 125 8.77 5.68 11.78
N ALA A 126 8.25 6.39 12.78
CA ALA A 126 8.47 6.09 14.19
C ALA A 126 7.61 4.93 14.72
N THR A 127 6.48 4.62 14.06
CA THR A 127 5.55 3.56 14.50
C THR A 127 6.11 2.17 14.19
N ALA A 128 5.63 1.13 14.88
CA ALA A 128 6.05 -0.24 14.62
C ALA A 128 5.73 -0.70 13.17
N VAL A 129 4.60 -0.23 12.62
CA VAL A 129 4.19 -0.52 11.23
C VAL A 129 5.04 0.28 10.23
N GLY A 130 5.29 1.55 10.50
CA GLY A 130 6.11 2.41 9.64
C GLY A 130 7.57 1.96 9.57
N LYS A 131 8.18 1.55 10.69
CA LYS A 131 9.54 0.96 10.70
C LYS A 131 9.64 -0.25 9.78
N LYS A 132 8.64 -1.13 9.80
CA LYS A 132 8.58 -2.31 8.91
C LYS A 132 8.39 -1.90 7.44
N SER A 133 7.56 -0.88 7.18
CA SER A 133 7.34 -0.34 5.83
C SER A 133 8.63 0.24 5.26
N LEU A 134 9.33 1.04 6.06
CA LEU A 134 10.61 1.66 5.72
C LEU A 134 11.69 0.62 5.46
N GLN A 135 11.75 -0.47 6.24
CA GLN A 135 12.70 -1.55 6.00
C GLN A 135 12.47 -2.22 4.63
N ILE A 136 11.23 -2.55 4.30
CA ILE A 136 10.87 -3.15 3.00
C ILE A 136 11.20 -2.18 1.87
N ALA A 137 10.82 -0.90 2.01
CA ALA A 137 11.11 0.13 1.03
C ALA A 137 12.62 0.32 0.78
N ARG A 138 13.44 0.32 1.84
CA ARG A 138 14.91 0.40 1.74
C ARG A 138 15.47 -0.80 0.99
N ASN A 139 14.98 -2.00 1.28
CA ASN A 139 15.43 -3.22 0.59
C ASN A 139 15.10 -3.16 -0.90
N VAL A 140 13.88 -2.74 -1.26
CA VAL A 140 13.49 -2.50 -2.67
C VAL A 140 14.42 -1.47 -3.30
N GLN A 141 14.64 -0.32 -2.66
CA GLN A 141 15.50 0.72 -3.21
C GLN A 141 16.95 0.29 -3.35
N LYS A 142 17.49 -0.49 -2.42
CA LYS A 142 18.84 -1.09 -2.55
C LYS A 142 18.93 -2.04 -3.75
N ALA A 143 17.88 -2.81 -4.01
CA ALA A 143 17.86 -3.74 -5.14
C ALA A 143 17.80 -3.02 -6.50
N PHE A 144 17.06 -1.92 -6.62
CA PHE A 144 16.86 -1.22 -7.89
C PHE A 144 17.81 -0.04 -8.11
N ASN A 145 18.23 0.65 -7.04
CA ASN A 145 19.08 1.83 -7.07
C ASN A 145 20.27 1.69 -6.09
N PRO A 146 21.16 0.72 -6.28
CA PRO A 146 22.21 0.38 -5.30
C PRO A 146 23.14 1.55 -4.97
N LYS A 147 23.35 2.48 -5.91
CA LYS A 147 24.20 3.66 -5.71
C LYS A 147 23.54 4.72 -4.81
N ARG A 148 22.22 4.88 -4.89
CA ARG A 148 21.44 5.90 -4.15
C ARG A 148 20.07 5.35 -3.73
N PRO A 149 20.01 4.48 -2.72
CA PRO A 149 18.77 3.78 -2.34
C PRO A 149 17.84 4.65 -1.49
N GLU A 150 17.35 5.75 -2.05
CA GLU A 150 16.51 6.73 -1.34
C GLU A 150 15.05 6.26 -1.23
N VAL A 151 14.56 6.10 0.00
CA VAL A 151 13.11 5.94 0.23
C VAL A 151 12.47 7.32 0.37
N ARG A 152 11.38 7.55 -0.34
CA ARG A 152 10.62 8.81 -0.33
C ARG A 152 9.43 8.71 0.64
N ARG A 153 8.90 9.86 1.03
CA ARG A 153 7.74 9.98 1.93
C ARG A 153 6.67 10.82 1.28
N ALA A 154 5.44 10.33 1.29
CA ALA A 154 4.27 11.03 0.75
C ALA A 154 3.01 10.63 1.52
N ARG A 155 1.94 11.42 1.38
CA ARG A 155 0.65 11.20 2.04
C ARG A 155 -0.37 10.49 1.15
N PHE A 156 0.07 9.49 0.38
CA PHE A 156 -0.84 8.72 -0.49
C PHE A 156 -1.96 8.06 0.30
N VAL A 157 -3.21 8.24 -0.16
CA VAL A 157 -4.43 7.74 0.52
C VAL A 157 -4.37 6.23 0.76
N THR A 158 -3.86 5.46 -0.21
CA THR A 158 -3.75 4.00 -0.13
C THR A 158 -2.79 3.51 0.96
N LEU A 159 -1.89 4.38 1.45
CA LEU A 159 -0.95 4.07 2.53
C LEU A 159 -1.46 4.50 3.92
N GLN A 160 -2.59 5.18 4.02
CA GLN A 160 -3.08 5.76 5.28
C GLN A 160 -3.81 4.73 6.15
N ASN A 161 -3.50 4.71 7.45
CA ASN A 161 -4.08 3.80 8.46
C ASN A 161 -4.11 2.33 7.98
N THR A 162 -3.04 1.86 7.35
CA THR A 162 -2.85 0.45 7.04
C THR A 162 -2.53 -0.31 8.33
N THR A 163 -3.20 -1.43 8.56
CA THR A 163 -2.98 -2.31 9.73
C THR A 163 -1.73 -3.16 9.61
N CYS A 164 -1.19 -3.25 8.39
CA CYS A 164 0.03 -3.93 8.04
C CYS A 164 1.02 -2.93 7.39
N PRO A 165 2.31 -3.28 7.27
CA PRO A 165 3.28 -2.45 6.55
C PRO A 165 2.84 -2.17 5.12
N SER A 166 3.06 -0.96 4.62
CA SER A 166 2.58 -0.53 3.31
C SER A 166 3.60 0.30 2.54
N VAL A 167 3.73 0.04 1.24
CA VAL A 167 4.64 0.75 0.33
C VAL A 167 3.93 1.10 -0.97
N GLN A 168 4.29 2.23 -1.57
CA GLN A 168 3.97 2.54 -2.97
C GLN A 168 5.23 2.41 -3.82
N LEU A 169 5.11 1.66 -4.91
CA LEU A 169 6.17 1.23 -5.80
C LEU A 169 5.94 1.92 -7.13
N GLU A 170 6.72 2.96 -7.41
CA GLU A 170 6.75 3.69 -8.67
C GLU A 170 7.80 3.05 -9.57
N MET A 171 7.36 2.19 -10.47
CA MET A 171 8.22 1.33 -11.26
C MET A 171 8.57 2.00 -12.60
N TYR A 172 9.64 2.79 -12.62
CA TYR A 172 10.11 3.55 -13.79
C TYR A 172 9.17 4.72 -14.15
N PHE A 173 9.51 5.47 -15.20
CA PHE A 173 8.80 6.70 -15.60
C PHE A 173 8.16 6.61 -16.99
N MET A 174 6.84 6.85 -17.09
CA MET A 174 6.11 7.03 -18.36
C MET A 174 6.67 8.18 -19.19
N SER A 175 7.15 9.23 -18.52
CA SER A 175 7.69 10.46 -19.14
C SER A 175 9.13 10.33 -19.64
N ASN A 176 9.82 9.22 -19.35
CA ASN A 176 11.20 9.00 -19.75
C ASN A 176 11.29 7.96 -20.86
N LYS A 177 11.91 8.30 -21.99
CA LYS A 177 11.94 7.45 -23.19
C LYS A 177 12.60 6.09 -22.96
N ALA A 178 13.69 6.02 -22.19
CA ALA A 178 14.41 4.77 -21.95
C ALA A 178 13.61 3.84 -21.02
N ASP A 179 13.01 4.42 -19.99
CA ASP A 179 12.12 3.72 -19.07
C ASP A 179 10.85 3.23 -19.77
N LEU A 180 10.20 4.08 -20.57
CA LEU A 180 9.03 3.70 -21.34
C LEU A 180 9.34 2.58 -22.34
N LYS A 181 10.49 2.62 -23.03
CA LYS A 181 10.94 1.53 -23.91
C LYS A 181 11.13 0.23 -23.13
N LYS A 182 11.69 0.29 -21.92
CA LYS A 182 11.81 -0.86 -21.02
C LYS A 182 10.45 -1.38 -20.59
N LEU A 183 9.52 -0.50 -20.21
CA LEU A 183 8.18 -0.87 -19.79
C LEU A 183 7.36 -1.44 -20.94
N ALA A 184 7.53 -0.98 -22.18
CA ALA A 184 6.85 -1.54 -23.34
C ALA A 184 7.22 -3.01 -23.61
N ASP A 185 8.44 -3.45 -23.25
CA ASP A 185 8.87 -4.84 -23.38
C ASP A 185 8.30 -5.73 -22.26
N LYS A 186 7.43 -6.67 -22.63
CA LYS A 186 6.82 -7.65 -21.71
C LYS A 186 7.85 -8.48 -20.92
N ARG A 187 8.99 -8.83 -21.54
CA ARG A 187 10.06 -9.59 -20.88
C ARG A 187 10.72 -8.76 -19.80
N GLN A 188 10.96 -7.48 -20.06
CA GLN A 188 11.50 -6.55 -19.07
C GLN A 188 10.53 -6.37 -17.89
N ARG A 189 9.23 -6.18 -18.14
CA ARG A 189 8.23 -6.10 -17.05
C ARG A 189 8.20 -7.37 -16.18
N ARG A 190 8.28 -8.56 -16.81
CA ARG A 190 8.39 -9.83 -16.08
C ARG A 190 9.67 -9.90 -15.24
N ALA A 191 10.82 -9.47 -15.78
CA ALA A 191 12.08 -9.44 -15.04
C ALA A 191 12.04 -8.47 -13.84
N ILE A 192 11.44 -7.29 -14.03
CA ILE A 192 11.21 -6.29 -12.99
C ILE A 192 10.35 -6.88 -11.88
N ALA A 193 9.21 -7.48 -12.22
CA ALA A 193 8.30 -8.09 -11.25
C ALA A 193 8.94 -9.27 -10.51
N GLY A 194 9.74 -10.10 -11.19
CA GLY A 194 10.49 -11.20 -10.56
C GLY A 194 11.54 -10.69 -9.57
N LYS A 195 12.30 -9.65 -9.93
CA LYS A 195 13.27 -8.99 -9.02
C LYS A 195 12.56 -8.39 -7.80
N LEU A 196 11.42 -7.73 -8.03
CA LEU A 196 10.60 -7.16 -6.97
C LEU A 196 10.04 -8.24 -6.03
N ALA A 197 9.55 -9.35 -6.57
CA ALA A 197 9.08 -10.48 -5.78
C ALA A 197 10.20 -11.09 -4.93
N LYS A 198 11.42 -11.24 -5.48
CA LYS A 198 12.59 -11.74 -4.74
C LYS A 198 12.90 -10.86 -3.53
N VAL A 199 13.00 -9.55 -3.72
CA VAL A 199 13.36 -8.64 -2.62
C VAL A 199 12.25 -8.52 -1.57
N ILE A 200 10.98 -8.47 -1.99
CA ILE A 200 9.84 -8.46 -1.06
C ILE A 200 9.80 -9.78 -0.28
N GLY A 201 9.85 -10.92 -0.96
CA GLY A 201 9.77 -12.22 -0.32
C GLY A 201 10.90 -12.47 0.69
N THR A 202 12.14 -12.12 0.34
CA THR A 202 13.27 -12.16 1.28
C THR A 202 13.03 -11.25 2.49
N SER A 203 12.55 -10.02 2.27
CA SER A 203 12.27 -9.07 3.36
C SER A 203 11.21 -9.60 4.32
N LEU A 204 10.16 -10.25 3.80
CA LEU A 204 9.10 -10.85 4.61
C LEU A 204 9.60 -12.07 5.39
N LYS A 205 10.35 -12.98 4.75
CA LYS A 205 10.93 -14.16 5.41
C LYS A 205 11.89 -13.77 6.54
N GLN A 206 12.77 -12.78 6.31
CA GLN A 206 13.68 -12.26 7.34
C GLN A 206 12.93 -11.66 8.53
N ARG A 207 11.86 -10.92 8.26
CA ARG A 207 11.03 -10.32 9.31
C ARG A 207 10.30 -11.39 10.13
N ASP A 208 9.75 -12.41 9.47
CA ASP A 208 9.07 -13.52 10.13
C ASP A 208 10.07 -14.32 11.00
N ALA A 209 11.29 -14.57 10.49
CA ALA A 209 12.37 -15.20 11.26
C ALA A 209 12.78 -14.37 12.49
N LYS A 210 12.96 -13.05 12.32
CA LYS A 210 13.28 -12.14 13.43
C LYS A 210 12.17 -12.08 14.49
N ALA A 211 10.91 -12.19 14.08
CA ALA A 211 9.79 -12.24 15.01
C ALA A 211 9.78 -13.54 15.82
N LYS A 212 10.13 -14.68 15.21
CA LYS A 212 10.27 -15.98 15.89
C LYS A 212 11.49 -16.04 16.83
N ALA A 213 12.59 -15.38 16.46
CA ALA A 213 13.83 -15.36 17.24
C ALA A 213 13.79 -14.42 18.45
N LYS A 214 12.80 -13.51 18.54
CA LYS A 214 12.64 -12.65 19.71
C LYS A 214 12.07 -13.50 20.85
N PRO A 215 12.75 -13.65 22.00
CA PRO A 215 12.20 -14.36 23.15
C PRO A 215 10.82 -13.78 23.49
N ALA A 216 9.88 -14.64 23.88
CA ALA A 216 8.64 -14.17 24.51
C ALA A 216 9.03 -13.21 25.64
N PRO A 217 8.34 -12.07 25.82
CA PRO A 217 8.58 -11.25 27.00
C PRO A 217 8.47 -12.18 28.22
N SER A 218 9.56 -12.31 28.98
CA SER A 218 9.54 -13.05 30.24
C SER A 218 8.31 -12.61 31.00
N ALA A 219 7.48 -13.57 31.40
CA ALA A 219 6.34 -13.31 32.26
C ALA A 219 6.82 -12.37 33.36
N VAL A 220 6.25 -11.15 33.40
CA VAL A 220 6.44 -10.25 34.53
C VAL A 220 5.96 -11.05 35.73
N LYS A 221 6.89 -11.51 36.58
CA LYS A 221 6.54 -12.10 37.87
C LYS A 221 5.58 -11.12 38.54
N PRO A 222 4.46 -11.59 39.13
CA PRO A 222 3.57 -10.72 39.88
C PRO A 222 4.42 -9.92 40.86
N GLN A 223 4.51 -8.61 40.66
CA GLN A 223 5.05 -7.74 41.69
C GLN A 223 4.08 -7.86 42.85
N THR A 224 4.56 -8.43 43.95
CA THR A 224 3.84 -8.44 45.23
C THR A 224 3.55 -6.99 45.60
N SER A 225 2.29 -6.60 45.49
CA SER A 225 1.81 -5.31 45.98
C SER A 225 2.07 -5.26 47.48
N LYS A 226 2.94 -4.34 47.90
CA LYS A 226 3.10 -3.95 49.30
C LYS A 226 1.75 -3.41 49.81
N PRO A 227 1.30 -3.73 51.03
CA PRO A 227 -0.01 -3.30 51.53
C PRO A 227 -0.15 -1.78 51.52
N ALA A 228 -1.32 -1.32 51.06
CA ALA A 228 -1.70 0.08 51.05
C ALA A 228 -1.61 0.71 52.45
N ALA A 229 -0.95 1.87 52.54
CA ALA A 229 -1.04 2.73 53.69
C ALA A 229 -2.48 3.28 53.80
N LYS A 230 -3.02 3.29 55.02
CA LYS A 230 -4.36 3.81 55.36
C LYS A 230 -4.57 5.24 54.81
N PRO A 231 -5.77 5.58 54.32
CA PRO A 231 -6.06 6.94 53.90
C PRO A 231 -6.13 7.87 55.12
N SER A 232 -5.33 8.93 55.11
CA SER A 232 -5.49 10.07 56.01
C SER A 232 -6.71 10.89 55.58
N ARG A 233 -7.50 11.31 56.57
CA ARG A 233 -8.75 12.05 56.44
C ARG A 233 -8.50 13.42 55.77
N PRO A 234 -9.30 13.85 54.77
CA PRO A 234 -9.15 15.18 54.21
C PRO A 234 -9.66 16.24 55.20
N ARG A 235 -8.81 17.25 55.46
CA ARG A 235 -9.17 18.49 56.16
C ARG A 235 -9.88 19.41 55.15
N VAL A 236 -11.09 19.85 55.47
CA VAL A 236 -11.85 20.84 54.70
C VAL A 236 -11.37 22.25 55.07
N PRO A 237 -11.05 23.12 54.10
CA PRO A 237 -11.15 24.56 54.28
C PRO A 237 -12.33 25.14 53.49
N ALA A 238 -12.89 26.20 54.07
CA ALA A 238 -14.16 26.83 53.73
C ALA A 238 -14.16 27.66 52.42
N LYS A 239 -15.39 27.95 51.97
CA LYS A 239 -15.80 28.72 50.78
C LYS A 239 -15.14 30.10 50.62
N ALA A 240 -14.90 30.48 49.36
CA ALA A 240 -15.10 31.84 48.86
C ALA A 240 -15.55 31.80 47.39
N ALA A 241 -16.44 32.70 47.02
CA ALA A 241 -17.17 32.75 45.75
C ALA A 241 -16.71 33.92 44.86
N ALA A 242 -16.68 33.74 43.54
CA ALA A 242 -16.90 34.74 42.47
C ALA A 242 -16.80 34.03 41.10
N LYS A 243 -17.91 33.87 40.35
CA LYS A 243 -18.34 34.69 39.21
C LYS A 243 -17.32 34.78 38.06
N ASP A 244 -17.60 34.08 36.94
CA ASP A 244 -17.74 34.73 35.63
C ASP A 244 -18.33 33.80 34.55
N LYS A 245 -19.22 34.36 33.72
CA LYS A 245 -19.96 33.73 32.61
C LYS A 245 -19.12 33.75 31.31
N PRO A 246 -19.34 32.82 30.37
CA PRO A 246 -18.67 32.82 29.07
C PRO A 246 -19.32 33.80 28.06
N ALA A 247 -18.48 34.51 27.29
CA ALA A 247 -18.87 35.36 26.18
C ALA A 247 -18.95 34.59 24.83
N PRO A 248 -19.80 35.00 23.87
CA PRO A 248 -20.17 34.18 22.72
C PRO A 248 -19.26 34.32 21.48
N LEU A 249 -19.28 33.26 20.67
CA LEU A 249 -18.59 33.08 19.39
C LEU A 249 -19.00 34.11 18.32
N LYS A 250 -18.03 34.81 17.72
CA LYS A 250 -18.23 35.65 16.53
C LYS A 250 -18.16 34.80 15.25
N LYS A 251 -19.22 34.88 14.44
CA LYS A 251 -19.32 34.33 13.07
C LYS A 251 -18.44 35.14 12.11
N ALA A 252 -17.67 34.44 11.26
CA ALA A 252 -16.94 35.06 10.15
C ALA A 252 -17.85 35.19 8.91
N ALA A 253 -17.84 36.38 8.30
CA ALA A 253 -18.58 36.75 7.10
C ALA A 253 -17.91 36.21 5.80
N PRO A 254 -18.66 36.08 4.69
CA PRO A 254 -18.16 35.47 3.45
C PRO A 254 -17.26 36.44 2.66
N LYS A 255 -16.14 35.93 2.11
CA LYS A 255 -15.30 36.68 1.18
C LYS A 255 -15.90 36.65 -0.23
N THR A 256 -16.16 37.84 -0.77
CA THR A 256 -16.61 38.10 -2.14
C THR A 256 -15.55 37.79 -3.18
N ALA A 257 -16.01 37.28 -4.33
CA ALA A 257 -15.22 36.99 -5.53
C ALA A 257 -14.74 38.27 -6.24
N ALA A 258 -13.49 38.26 -6.74
CA ALA A 258 -12.97 39.27 -7.65
C ALA A 258 -13.03 38.77 -9.11
N LYS A 259 -13.64 39.56 -10.00
CA LYS A 259 -13.63 39.41 -11.47
C LYS A 259 -12.24 39.71 -12.06
N PRO A 260 -11.88 39.16 -13.23
CA PRO A 260 -10.62 39.44 -13.90
C PRO A 260 -10.65 40.79 -14.64
N LYS A 261 -9.53 41.53 -14.60
CA LYS A 261 -9.28 42.68 -15.49
C LYS A 261 -8.63 42.20 -16.79
N ALA A 262 -9.24 42.56 -17.91
CA ALA A 262 -8.64 42.49 -19.23
C ALA A 262 -7.68 43.67 -19.47
N LYS A 263 -6.54 43.39 -20.12
CA LYS A 263 -5.74 44.31 -20.96
C LYS A 263 -5.11 43.42 -22.05
N ARG A 264 -5.57 43.56 -23.30
CA ARG A 264 -4.93 44.30 -24.41
C ARG A 264 -3.52 43.82 -24.68
#